data_AF-A0A3N4KEB9-F1
#
_entry.id   AF-A0A3N4KEB9-F1
#
_cell.length_a   1.000
_cell.length_b   1.000
_cell.length_c   1.000
_cell.angle_alpha   90.00
_cell.angle_beta   90.00
_cell.angle_gamma   90.00
#
_symmetry.space_group_name_H-M   'P 1'
#
loop_
_entity.id
_entity.type
_entity.pdbx_description
1 polymer ?
#
loop_
_entity_poly.entity_id
_entity_poly.type
_entity_poly.pdbx_seq_one_letter_code
_entity_poly.pdbx_strand_id
1 'polypeptide(L)'
;MFALRGREALKEAGITHVVSVLRLPLDKALFENYEHKVIEVDDVEDENLLEHFTSSNKFISEALKAEGAVLIHCAMGKSRSATILAAYLMATRRIAPNLALGLIERARPIVEPNPGFMKQLELYHEMNYTDVVEDHPLYQRWIYLQDVEMSNAAGRAPERVHFRDAEATVGKITQVKEGETPAEKGEIELRCKKCRRTLATSASLTPHIPKLAQNALPKQQCSHHFLEPLLWMKDELSKGEISGKLECPKCQSKVGSYAWQGLRCSCGDWVVPGISVARGKVDEVRVKL
;
A
#
# COMPACT_ATOMS: atom_id res chain seq x y z
N MET A 1 32.17 6.60 -1.48
CA MET A 1 31.04 7.12 -2.26
C MET A 1 31.56 7.73 -3.56
N PHE A 2 31.26 7.16 -4.72
CA PHE A 2 31.90 7.57 -5.99
C PHE A 2 31.28 8.86 -6.58
N ALA A 3 29.98 9.09 -6.39
CA ALA A 3 29.28 10.25 -6.96
C ALA A 3 29.79 11.61 -6.47
N LEU A 4 30.22 11.70 -5.20
CA LEU A 4 30.73 12.94 -4.60
C LEU A 4 32.26 13.09 -4.64
N ARG A 5 32.97 12.12 -5.22
CA ARG A 5 34.43 12.22 -5.41
C ARG A 5 34.80 13.14 -6.58
N GLY A 6 33.90 13.33 -7.55
CA GLY A 6 34.09 14.26 -8.68
C GLY A 6 33.69 15.69 -8.34
N ARG A 7 34.38 16.35 -7.40
CA ARG A 7 34.04 17.72 -6.95
C ARG A 7 33.99 18.73 -8.09
N GLU A 8 34.88 18.61 -9.07
CA GLU A 8 34.90 19.48 -10.26
C GLU A 8 33.64 19.31 -11.10
N ALA A 9 33.23 18.07 -11.41
CA ALA A 9 32.01 17.79 -12.16
C ALA A 9 30.74 18.32 -11.45
N LEU A 10 30.68 18.23 -10.12
CA LEU A 10 29.55 18.80 -9.36
C LEU A 10 29.52 20.32 -9.43
N LYS A 11 30.70 20.96 -9.38
CA LYS A 11 30.83 22.41 -9.49
C LYS A 11 30.48 22.90 -10.90
N GLU A 12 30.95 22.21 -11.93
CA GLU A 12 30.61 22.50 -13.33
C GLU A 12 29.12 22.32 -13.61
N ALA A 13 28.50 21.31 -13.02
CA ALA A 13 27.04 21.10 -13.09
C ALA A 13 26.23 22.05 -12.19
N GLY A 14 26.88 22.93 -11.42
CA GLY A 14 26.22 23.91 -10.55
C GLY A 14 25.38 23.27 -9.44
N ILE A 15 25.72 22.06 -8.99
CA ILE A 15 24.96 21.36 -7.95
C ILE A 15 24.98 22.18 -6.65
N THR A 16 23.80 22.42 -6.09
CA THR A 16 23.62 23.13 -4.82
C THR A 16 22.94 22.27 -3.76
N HIS A 17 22.17 21.25 -4.19
CA HIS A 17 21.43 20.36 -3.29
C HIS A 17 21.76 18.90 -3.61
N VAL A 18 21.76 18.05 -2.57
CA VAL A 18 22.02 16.61 -2.70
C VAL A 18 20.95 15.81 -1.97
N VAL A 19 20.42 14.78 -2.63
CA VAL A 19 19.57 13.74 -2.03
C VAL A 19 20.33 12.42 -2.05
N SER A 20 20.70 11.92 -0.87
CA SER A 20 21.36 10.62 -0.70
C SER A 20 20.32 9.58 -0.27
N VAL A 21 20.10 8.56 -1.10
CA VAL A 21 19.16 7.47 -0.83
C VAL A 21 19.95 6.19 -0.58
N LEU A 22 20.47 6.04 0.63
CA LEU A 22 21.30 4.91 1.05
C LEU A 22 21.51 4.90 2.57
N ARG A 23 21.58 3.71 3.16
CA ARG A 23 21.90 3.49 4.58
C ARG A 23 23.40 3.21 4.77
N LEU A 24 24.21 4.25 4.84
CA LEU A 24 25.64 4.13 5.17
C LEU A 24 26.12 5.37 5.95
N PRO A 25 27.17 5.25 6.78
CA PRO A 25 27.83 6.40 7.37
C PRO A 25 28.36 7.33 6.27
N LEU A 26 27.89 8.58 6.27
CA LEU A 26 28.32 9.61 5.33
C LEU A 26 29.36 10.52 6.00
N ASP A 27 30.46 10.75 5.29
CA ASP A 27 31.42 11.77 5.69
C ASP A 27 30.80 13.15 5.48
N LYS A 28 30.40 13.81 6.57
CA LYS A 28 29.73 15.11 6.57
C LYS A 28 30.55 16.19 5.87
N ALA A 29 31.89 16.10 5.89
CA ALA A 29 32.77 17.06 5.24
C ALA A 29 32.59 17.10 3.72
N LEU A 30 32.10 16.01 3.10
CA LEU A 30 31.80 15.98 1.67
C LEU A 30 30.57 16.80 1.29
N PHE A 31 29.72 17.17 2.26
CA PHE A 31 28.43 17.79 2.05
C PHE A 31 28.34 19.24 2.55
N GLU A 32 29.40 19.78 3.18
CA GLU A 32 29.38 21.11 3.82
C GLU A 32 28.94 22.26 2.89
N ASN A 33 29.16 22.12 1.57
CA ASN A 33 28.82 23.13 0.58
C ASN A 33 27.45 22.90 -0.10
N TYR A 34 26.68 21.92 0.36
CA TYR A 34 25.40 21.54 -0.25
C TYR A 34 24.29 21.47 0.79
N GLU A 35 23.08 21.86 0.41
CA GLU A 35 21.91 21.46 1.17
C GLU A 35 21.69 19.96 0.97
N HIS A 36 21.64 19.20 2.07
CA HIS A 36 21.71 17.75 2.01
C HIS A 36 20.52 17.08 2.70
N LYS A 37 19.78 16.27 1.93
CA LYS A 37 18.74 15.37 2.44
C LYS A 37 19.23 13.93 2.39
N VAL A 38 19.15 13.23 3.51
CA VAL A 38 19.45 11.80 3.62
C VAL A 38 18.16 11.01 3.78
N ILE A 39 18.05 9.92 3.04
CA ILE A 39 16.98 8.94 3.12
C ILE A 39 17.66 7.58 3.33
N GLU A 40 17.51 7.01 4.52
CA GLU A 40 18.26 5.83 4.98
C GLU A 40 17.56 4.52 4.59
N VAL A 41 17.60 4.21 3.30
CA VAL A 41 16.93 3.03 2.72
C VAL A 41 17.91 2.11 2.00
N ASP A 42 17.76 0.80 2.24
CA ASP A 42 18.48 -0.27 1.53
C ASP A 42 17.81 -0.64 0.19
N ASP A 43 18.54 -1.31 -0.70
CA ASP A 43 18.04 -1.66 -2.05
C ASP A 43 17.38 -3.03 -2.08
N VAL A 44 16.36 -3.21 -1.25
CA VAL A 44 15.62 -4.47 -1.11
C VAL A 44 14.13 -4.21 -1.28
N GLU A 45 13.37 -5.27 -1.57
CA GLU A 45 11.95 -5.14 -1.97
C GLU A 45 11.00 -4.80 -0.82
N ASP A 46 11.42 -5.05 0.42
CA ASP A 46 10.66 -4.88 1.66
C ASP A 46 10.86 -3.50 2.32
N GLU A 47 11.82 -2.69 1.84
CA GLU A 47 12.03 -1.33 2.34
C GLU A 47 10.95 -0.35 1.87
N ASN A 48 10.52 0.54 2.75
CA ASN A 48 9.49 1.54 2.49
C ASN A 48 10.11 2.87 2.04
N LEU A 49 10.15 3.12 0.72
CA LEU A 49 10.60 4.39 0.17
C LEU A 49 9.43 5.37 -0.09
N LEU A 50 8.21 4.84 -0.19
CA LEU A 50 6.98 5.59 -0.47
C LEU A 50 6.70 6.68 0.58
N GLU A 51 6.92 6.40 1.86
CA GLU A 51 6.74 7.40 2.95
C GLU A 51 7.61 8.65 2.76
N HIS A 52 8.73 8.52 2.04
CA HIS A 52 9.64 9.63 1.82
C HIS A 52 9.30 10.50 0.60
N PHE A 53 8.41 10.04 -0.29
CA PHE A 53 8.15 10.69 -1.58
C PHE A 53 7.73 12.16 -1.44
N THR A 54 6.77 12.48 -0.56
CA THR A 54 6.37 13.87 -0.35
C THR A 54 7.55 14.73 0.09
N SER A 55 8.31 14.26 1.09
CA SER A 55 9.41 15.01 1.67
C SER A 55 10.55 15.23 0.67
N SER A 56 10.85 14.24 -0.19
CA SER A 56 11.86 14.37 -1.24
C SER A 56 11.37 15.26 -2.38
N ASN A 57 10.11 15.13 -2.78
CA ASN A 57 9.53 15.94 -3.86
C ASN A 57 9.50 17.42 -3.48
N LYS A 58 9.17 17.72 -2.22
CA LYS A 58 9.22 19.08 -1.68
C LYS A 58 10.65 19.64 -1.73
N PHE A 59 11.62 18.90 -1.20
CA PHE A 59 13.03 19.30 -1.22
C PHE A 59 13.54 19.58 -2.65
N ILE A 60 13.26 18.68 -3.60
CA ILE A 60 13.64 18.86 -5.01
C ILE A 60 12.95 20.09 -5.61
N SER A 61 11.65 20.27 -5.34
CA SER A 61 10.88 21.41 -5.87
C SER A 61 11.38 22.75 -5.34
N GLU A 62 11.68 22.84 -4.05
CA GLU A 62 12.19 24.06 -3.42
C GLU A 62 13.56 24.44 -3.97
N ALA A 63 14.45 23.45 -4.11
CA ALA A 63 15.77 23.64 -4.71
C ALA A 63 15.69 24.17 -6.15
N LEU A 64 14.84 23.57 -6.98
CA LEU A 64 14.69 23.98 -8.39
C LEU A 64 13.99 25.34 -8.53
N LYS A 65 13.06 25.68 -7.63
CA LYS A 65 12.42 27.02 -7.59
C LYS A 65 13.41 28.12 -7.21
N ALA A 66 14.40 27.80 -6.39
CA ALA A 66 15.49 28.69 -6.04
C ALA A 66 16.60 28.75 -7.11
N GLU A 67 16.32 28.28 -8.34
CA GLU A 67 17.28 28.19 -9.45
C GLU A 67 18.54 27.35 -9.11
N GLY A 68 18.43 26.46 -8.13
CA GLY A 68 19.47 25.50 -7.77
C GLY A 68 19.48 24.26 -8.68
N ALA A 69 20.52 23.43 -8.54
CA ALA A 69 20.60 22.13 -9.18
C ALA A 69 20.73 21.01 -8.14
N VAL A 70 20.02 19.91 -8.38
CA VAL A 70 19.87 18.81 -7.43
C VAL A 70 20.55 17.55 -7.95
N LEU A 71 21.46 16.98 -7.15
CA LEU A 71 21.98 15.63 -7.37
C LEU A 71 21.17 14.62 -6.53
N ILE A 72 20.53 13.66 -7.19
CA ILE A 72 19.90 12.52 -6.51
C ILE A 72 20.77 11.28 -6.75
N HIS A 73 21.25 10.64 -5.68
CA HIS A 73 22.13 9.48 -5.82
C HIS A 73 21.85 8.38 -4.78
N CYS A 74 22.24 7.17 -5.14
CA CYS A 74 22.31 6.01 -4.25
C CYS A 74 23.70 5.35 -4.41
N ALA A 75 23.82 4.03 -4.23
CA ALA A 75 25.08 3.32 -4.45
C ALA A 75 25.47 3.26 -5.94
N MET A 76 24.54 2.81 -6.81
CA MET A 76 24.80 2.58 -8.24
C MET A 76 24.09 3.58 -9.18
N GLY A 77 23.15 4.37 -8.64
CA GLY A 77 22.28 5.21 -9.46
C GLY A 77 21.34 4.39 -10.34
N LYS A 78 20.89 3.22 -9.86
CA LYS A 78 20.07 2.25 -10.62
C LYS A 78 18.63 2.17 -10.13
N SER A 79 18.45 1.92 -8.84
CA SER A 79 17.15 1.62 -8.23
C SER A 79 16.66 2.77 -7.33
N ARG A 80 17.00 2.81 -6.04
CA ARG A 80 16.59 3.84 -5.05
C ARG A 80 16.54 5.29 -5.55
N SER A 81 17.64 5.81 -6.10
CA SER A 81 17.70 7.19 -6.59
C SER A 81 16.82 7.42 -7.82
N ALA A 82 16.68 6.41 -8.67
CA ALA A 82 15.79 6.47 -9.82
C ALA A 82 14.32 6.44 -9.37
N THR A 83 13.98 5.68 -8.33
CA THR A 83 12.65 5.68 -7.71
C THR A 83 12.28 7.06 -7.18
N ILE A 84 13.18 7.75 -6.46
CA ILE A 84 12.92 9.11 -5.98
C ILE A 84 12.70 10.10 -7.14
N LEU A 85 13.55 10.03 -8.17
CA LEU A 85 13.39 10.88 -9.34
C LEU A 85 12.08 10.58 -10.10
N ALA A 86 11.71 9.30 -10.20
CA ALA A 86 10.45 8.88 -10.82
C ALA A 86 9.25 9.43 -10.04
N ALA A 87 9.23 9.27 -8.70
CA ALA A 87 8.18 9.81 -7.84
C ALA A 87 8.03 11.34 -8.00
N TYR A 88 9.13 12.08 -8.12
CA TYR A 88 9.12 13.51 -8.39
C TYR A 88 8.50 13.85 -9.76
N LEU A 89 8.93 13.17 -10.83
CA LEU A 89 8.41 13.37 -12.18
C LEU A 89 6.93 13.01 -12.28
N MET A 90 6.53 11.91 -11.63
CA MET A 90 5.14 11.46 -11.56
C MET A 90 4.25 12.51 -10.90
N ALA A 91 4.61 13.01 -9.72
CA ALA A 91 3.82 14.01 -8.99
C ALA A 91 3.74 15.35 -9.73
N THR A 92 4.88 15.82 -10.28
CA THR A 92 4.94 17.14 -10.94
C THR A 92 4.33 17.17 -12.33
N ARG A 93 4.41 16.06 -13.08
CA ARG A 93 3.87 15.97 -14.45
C ARG A 93 2.57 15.19 -14.55
N ARG A 94 2.09 14.61 -13.43
CA ARG A 94 0.90 13.75 -13.36
C ARG A 94 0.95 12.61 -14.38
N ILE A 95 2.08 11.90 -14.41
CA ILE A 95 2.33 10.78 -15.34
C ILE A 95 2.50 9.45 -14.60
N ALA A 96 2.14 8.36 -15.28
CA ALA A 96 2.27 7.00 -14.75
C ALA A 96 3.76 6.58 -14.55
N PRO A 97 4.04 5.60 -13.69
CA PRO A 97 5.40 5.16 -13.36
C PRO A 97 6.26 4.79 -14.57
N ASN A 98 5.71 4.03 -15.51
CA ASN A 98 6.41 3.61 -16.72
C ASN A 98 6.84 4.77 -17.61
N LEU A 99 6.03 5.83 -17.69
CA LEU A 99 6.38 7.04 -18.44
C LEU A 99 7.48 7.82 -17.74
N ALA A 100 7.40 7.96 -16.41
CA ALA A 100 8.44 8.63 -15.63
C ALA A 100 9.80 7.90 -15.75
N LEU A 101 9.81 6.57 -15.60
CA LEU A 101 11.02 5.77 -15.77
C LEU A 101 11.56 5.83 -17.20
N GLY A 102 10.69 5.75 -18.21
CA GLY A 102 11.10 5.90 -19.60
C GLY A 102 11.73 7.27 -19.92
N LEU A 103 11.38 8.34 -19.20
CA LEU A 103 12.06 9.63 -19.30
C LEU A 103 13.47 9.58 -18.68
N ILE A 104 13.62 8.89 -17.56
CA ILE A 104 14.91 8.75 -16.85
C ILE A 104 15.86 7.85 -17.65
N GLU A 105 15.37 6.73 -18.18
CA GLU A 105 16.15 5.75 -18.95
C GLU A 105 16.80 6.36 -20.19
N ARG A 106 16.16 7.34 -20.84
CA ARG A 106 16.75 8.09 -21.97
C ARG A 106 18.06 8.78 -21.60
N ALA A 107 18.18 9.27 -20.36
CA ALA A 107 19.39 9.91 -19.86
C ALA A 107 20.31 8.93 -19.13
N ARG A 108 19.77 7.86 -18.55
CA ARG A 108 20.51 6.86 -17.78
C ARG A 108 19.96 5.44 -18.04
N PRO A 109 20.47 4.73 -19.07
CA PRO A 109 19.90 3.45 -19.52
C PRO A 109 19.97 2.28 -18.52
N ILE A 110 20.78 2.39 -17.47
CA ILE A 110 20.94 1.35 -16.45
C ILE A 110 19.86 1.39 -15.35
N VAL A 111 18.95 2.36 -15.42
CA VAL A 111 17.90 2.54 -14.41
C VAL A 111 16.93 1.37 -14.45
N GLU A 112 16.67 0.82 -13.28
CA GLU A 112 15.78 -0.31 -13.07
C GLU A 112 15.51 -0.39 -11.56
N PRO A 113 14.44 0.25 -11.06
CA PRO A 113 13.97 0.07 -9.69
C PRO A 113 13.71 -1.40 -9.38
N ASN A 114 13.95 -1.82 -8.13
CA ASN A 114 13.58 -3.17 -7.71
C ASN A 114 12.04 -3.36 -7.73
N PRO A 115 11.55 -4.62 -7.75
CA PRO A 115 10.11 -4.90 -7.82
C PRO A 115 9.27 -4.28 -6.68
N GLY A 116 9.83 -4.20 -5.46
CA GLY A 116 9.17 -3.56 -4.32
C GLY A 116 8.97 -2.06 -4.53
N PHE A 117 9.98 -1.36 -5.03
CA PHE A 117 9.90 0.06 -5.38
C PHE A 117 8.99 0.32 -6.58
N MET A 118 8.91 -0.60 -7.54
CA MET A 118 7.93 -0.51 -8.63
C MET A 118 6.50 -0.55 -8.11
N LYS A 119 6.17 -1.49 -7.20
CA LYS A 119 4.86 -1.54 -6.55
C LYS A 119 4.55 -0.27 -5.77
N GLN A 120 5.54 0.33 -5.12
CA GLN A 120 5.38 1.59 -4.39
C GLN A 120 5.11 2.78 -5.33
N LEU A 121 5.72 2.84 -6.52
CA LEU A 121 5.39 3.84 -7.54
C LEU A 121 3.96 3.63 -8.09
N GLU A 122 3.57 2.39 -8.35
CA GLU A 122 2.20 2.06 -8.76
C GLU A 122 1.18 2.49 -7.70
N LEU A 123 1.44 2.17 -6.43
CA LEU A 123 0.62 2.59 -5.30
C LEU A 123 0.55 4.12 -5.20
N TYR A 124 1.67 4.83 -5.36
CA TYR A 124 1.68 6.29 -5.37
C TYR A 124 0.83 6.90 -6.50
N HIS A 125 0.82 6.27 -7.67
CA HIS A 125 -0.04 6.64 -8.78
C HIS A 125 -1.52 6.40 -8.45
N GLU A 126 -1.88 5.24 -7.88
CA GLU A 126 -3.25 4.95 -7.42
C GLU A 126 -3.73 5.92 -6.34
N MET A 127 -2.82 6.39 -5.48
CA MET A 127 -3.04 7.42 -4.47
C MET A 127 -3.13 8.84 -5.05
N ASN A 128 -3.16 8.97 -6.38
CA ASN A 128 -3.20 10.23 -7.12
C ASN A 128 -2.12 11.23 -6.67
N TYR A 129 -0.93 10.71 -6.34
CA TYR A 129 0.23 11.50 -5.95
C TYR A 129 -0.04 12.45 -4.76
N THR A 130 -0.74 11.95 -3.74
CA THR A 130 -1.06 12.70 -2.51
C THR A 130 0.19 13.28 -1.84
N ASP A 131 0.03 14.43 -1.19
CA ASP A 131 1.06 15.03 -0.33
C ASP A 131 1.05 14.42 1.09
N VAL A 132 -0.03 13.74 1.49
CA VAL A 132 -0.17 13.07 2.81
C VAL A 132 -0.18 11.56 2.63
N VAL A 133 0.99 10.99 2.34
CA VAL A 133 1.16 9.56 2.07
C VAL A 133 0.73 8.71 3.26
N GLU A 134 1.23 9.03 4.46
CA GLU A 134 0.98 8.24 5.66
C GLU A 134 -0.50 8.14 6.01
N ASP A 135 -1.27 9.21 5.88
CA ASP A 135 -2.71 9.19 6.20
C ASP A 135 -3.58 8.59 5.09
N HIS A 136 -3.00 8.25 3.94
CA HIS A 136 -3.78 7.78 2.81
C HIS A 136 -4.29 6.33 3.03
N PRO A 137 -5.59 6.07 2.80
CA PRO A 137 -6.21 4.73 2.88
C PRO A 137 -5.40 3.58 2.27
N LEU A 138 -5.01 3.73 1.01
CA LEU A 138 -4.27 2.69 0.28
C LEU A 138 -2.88 2.42 0.88
N TYR A 139 -2.23 3.46 1.40
CA TYR A 139 -0.94 3.32 2.08
C TYR A 139 -1.09 2.61 3.43
N GLN A 140 -2.05 3.03 4.26
CA GLN A 140 -2.35 2.39 5.55
C GLN A 140 -2.71 0.91 5.38
N ARG A 141 -3.48 0.58 4.33
CA ARG A 141 -3.78 -0.81 3.95
C ARG A 141 -2.51 -1.57 3.54
N TRP A 142 -1.64 -0.97 2.74
CA TRP A 142 -0.40 -1.62 2.30
C TRP A 142 0.53 -1.93 3.48
N ILE A 143 0.75 -0.96 4.37
CA ILE A 143 1.51 -1.15 5.62
C ILE A 143 0.89 -2.24 6.50
N TYR A 144 -0.44 -2.24 6.63
CA TYR A 144 -1.15 -3.27 7.38
C TYR A 144 -0.92 -4.68 6.82
N LEU A 145 -0.95 -4.86 5.49
CA LEU A 145 -0.71 -6.17 4.89
C LEU A 145 0.73 -6.65 5.11
N GLN A 146 1.71 -5.73 5.09
CA GLN A 146 3.09 -6.05 5.44
C GLN A 146 3.23 -6.45 6.92
N ASP A 147 2.57 -5.74 7.84
CA ASP A 147 2.57 -6.09 9.27
C ASP A 147 1.94 -7.48 9.50
N VAL A 148 0.85 -7.80 8.79
CA VAL A 148 0.26 -9.14 8.82
C VAL A 148 1.24 -10.21 8.34
N GLU A 149 1.95 -9.97 7.25
CA GLU A 149 2.94 -10.91 6.71
C GLU A 149 4.09 -11.16 7.71
N MET A 150 4.66 -10.08 8.25
CA MET A 150 5.73 -10.16 9.25
C MET A 150 5.27 -10.83 10.55
N SER A 151 4.09 -10.46 11.04
CA SER A 151 3.51 -11.05 12.25
C SER A 151 3.23 -12.53 12.07
N ASN A 152 2.73 -12.93 10.90
CA ASN A 152 2.53 -14.33 10.56
C ASN A 152 3.83 -15.11 10.51
N ALA A 153 4.88 -14.55 9.90
CA ALA A 153 6.22 -15.16 9.89
C ALA A 153 6.78 -15.32 11.32
N ALA A 154 6.43 -14.41 12.23
CA ALA A 154 6.76 -14.50 13.65
C ALA A 154 5.77 -15.35 14.48
N GLY A 155 4.74 -15.94 13.87
CA GLY A 155 3.74 -16.74 14.56
C GLY A 155 2.83 -15.94 15.51
N ARG A 156 2.58 -14.66 15.23
CA ARG A 156 1.80 -13.73 16.05
C ARG A 156 0.69 -13.04 15.26
N ALA A 157 -0.24 -12.40 15.96
CA ALA A 157 -1.23 -11.50 15.37
C ALA A 157 -0.59 -10.12 15.05
N PRO A 158 -1.10 -9.39 14.04
CA PRO A 158 -0.65 -8.02 13.73
C PRO A 158 -0.87 -7.08 14.91
N GLU A 159 0.05 -6.14 15.11
CA GLU A 159 -0.04 -5.16 16.20
C GLU A 159 -1.10 -4.10 15.91
N ARG A 160 -1.28 -3.74 14.63
CA ARG A 160 -2.26 -2.74 14.19
C ARG A 160 -3.17 -3.33 13.12
N VAL A 161 -4.48 -3.30 13.37
CA VAL A 161 -5.48 -3.76 12.39
C VAL A 161 -6.08 -2.55 11.67
N HIS A 162 -5.99 -2.53 10.34
CA HIS A 162 -6.62 -1.53 9.50
C HIS A 162 -8.08 -1.91 9.19
N PHE A 163 -9.04 -1.03 9.48
CA PHE A 163 -10.48 -1.28 9.26
C PHE A 163 -11.00 -0.51 8.05
N ARG A 164 -11.45 -1.24 7.02
CA ARG A 164 -11.80 -0.69 5.70
C ARG A 164 -12.92 0.37 5.75
N ASP A 165 -13.92 0.19 6.60
CA ASP A 165 -15.10 1.06 6.72
C ASP A 165 -14.91 2.23 7.71
N ALA A 166 -13.74 2.36 8.35
CA ALA A 166 -13.39 3.57 9.09
C ALA A 166 -13.34 4.80 8.17
N GLU A 167 -12.88 4.62 6.93
CA GLU A 167 -12.74 5.65 5.90
C GLU A 167 -14.09 6.26 5.48
N ALA A 168 -15.11 5.42 5.23
CA ALA A 168 -16.45 5.87 4.86
C ALA A 168 -17.15 6.67 5.98
N THR A 169 -16.73 6.46 7.23
CA THR A 169 -17.23 7.23 8.38
C THR A 169 -16.55 8.60 8.45
N VAL A 170 -15.25 8.70 8.15
CA VAL A 170 -14.50 9.97 8.10
C VAL A 170 -14.90 10.82 6.89
N GLY A 171 -15.09 10.23 5.71
CA GLY A 171 -15.58 10.93 4.50
C GLY A 171 -16.99 11.52 4.67
N LYS A 172 -17.86 10.85 5.42
CA LYS A 172 -19.18 11.40 5.81
C LYS A 172 -19.10 12.58 6.77
N ILE A 173 -18.07 12.64 7.62
CA ILE A 173 -17.85 13.73 8.57
C ILE A 173 -17.18 14.94 7.89
N THR A 174 -16.35 14.72 6.89
CA THR A 174 -15.50 15.76 6.27
C THR A 174 -16.07 16.37 4.97
N GLN A 175 -17.23 15.92 4.47
CA GLN A 175 -17.87 16.41 3.23
C GLN A 175 -16.93 16.47 2.00
N VAL A 176 -15.89 15.63 1.95
CA VAL A 176 -15.06 15.53 0.75
C VAL A 176 -15.83 14.70 -0.27
N LYS A 177 -16.30 15.34 -1.34
CA LYS A 177 -16.91 14.66 -2.49
C LYS A 177 -15.83 13.87 -3.23
N GLU A 178 -15.92 12.54 -3.21
CA GLU A 178 -15.19 11.71 -4.17
C GLU A 178 -15.68 12.01 -5.59
N GLY A 179 -14.73 12.26 -6.49
CA GLY A 179 -14.97 12.40 -7.91
C GLY A 179 -15.38 11.06 -8.53
N GLU A 180 -16.65 10.97 -8.89
CA GLU A 180 -17.25 10.22 -10.01
C GLU A 180 -16.81 8.76 -10.27
N THR A 181 -17.56 7.85 -9.64
CA THR A 181 -18.28 6.68 -10.19
C THR A 181 -17.57 5.69 -11.16
N PRO A 182 -17.81 4.40 -10.92
CA PRO A 182 -18.76 3.69 -11.77
C PRO A 182 -20.01 3.28 -10.99
N ALA A 183 -21.11 4.00 -11.22
CA ALA A 183 -22.43 3.41 -11.12
C ALA A 183 -22.54 2.36 -12.23
N GLU A 184 -23.03 1.15 -11.89
CA GLU A 184 -23.64 0.11 -12.75
C GLU A 184 -23.30 -1.36 -12.36
N LYS A 185 -22.70 -1.61 -11.19
CA LYS A 185 -22.77 -2.95 -10.58
C LYS A 185 -23.57 -2.86 -9.29
N GLY A 186 -24.77 -3.44 -9.29
CA GLY A 186 -25.63 -3.49 -8.10
C GLY A 186 -24.82 -3.94 -6.89
N GLU A 187 -24.82 -3.11 -5.85
CA GLU A 187 -24.03 -3.35 -4.64
C GLU A 187 -24.56 -4.61 -3.94
N ILE A 188 -23.67 -5.53 -3.58
CA ILE A 188 -24.06 -6.73 -2.84
C ILE A 188 -23.86 -6.43 -1.36
N GLU A 189 -24.91 -6.58 -0.57
CA GLU A 189 -24.83 -6.57 0.89
C GLU A 189 -24.85 -8.00 1.44
N LEU A 190 -23.95 -8.28 2.38
CA LEU A 190 -24.03 -9.48 3.21
C LEU A 190 -24.76 -9.14 4.51
N ARG A 191 -25.96 -9.70 4.68
CA ARG A 191 -26.79 -9.47 5.87
C ARG A 191 -26.80 -10.70 6.77
N CYS A 192 -26.72 -10.50 8.08
CA CYS A 192 -26.85 -11.59 9.05
C CYS A 192 -28.19 -12.32 8.86
N LYS A 193 -28.16 -13.64 8.68
CA LYS A 193 -29.36 -14.45 8.41
C LYS A 193 -30.37 -14.44 9.56
N LYS A 194 -29.89 -14.25 10.80
CA LYS A 194 -30.73 -14.24 12.02
C LYS A 194 -31.47 -12.92 12.24
N CYS A 195 -30.81 -11.78 12.02
CA CYS A 195 -31.35 -10.46 12.40
C CYS A 195 -31.38 -9.42 11.28
N ARG A 196 -30.94 -9.81 10.08
CA ARG A 196 -30.84 -9.03 8.85
C ARG A 196 -29.97 -7.77 8.92
N ARG A 197 -29.16 -7.62 9.98
CA ARG A 197 -28.14 -6.54 10.07
C ARG A 197 -27.11 -6.72 8.96
N THR A 198 -26.85 -5.68 8.18
CA THR A 198 -25.75 -5.64 7.21
C THR A 198 -24.41 -5.76 7.94
N LEU A 199 -23.57 -6.68 7.46
CA LEU A 199 -22.26 -7.01 8.02
C LEU A 199 -21.12 -6.60 7.06
N ALA A 200 -21.33 -6.64 5.76
CA ALA A 200 -20.34 -6.28 4.75
C ALA A 200 -21.04 -5.86 3.44
N THR A 201 -20.32 -5.13 2.58
CA THR A 201 -20.76 -4.79 1.23
C THR A 201 -19.77 -5.34 0.20
N SER A 202 -20.10 -5.25 -1.09
CA SER A 202 -19.20 -5.70 -2.16
C SER A 202 -17.84 -4.99 -2.15
N ALA A 203 -17.75 -3.78 -1.58
CA ALA A 203 -16.51 -3.02 -1.46
C ALA A 203 -15.54 -3.58 -0.40
N SER A 204 -16.03 -4.38 0.55
CA SER A 204 -15.20 -5.03 1.59
C SER A 204 -14.94 -6.52 1.33
N LEU A 205 -15.44 -7.06 0.21
CA LEU A 205 -15.15 -8.42 -0.19
C LEU A 205 -13.73 -8.51 -0.78
N THR A 206 -12.93 -9.41 -0.24
CA THR A 206 -11.67 -9.80 -0.88
C THR A 206 -11.97 -10.73 -2.05
N PRO A 207 -11.56 -10.41 -3.29
CA PRO A 207 -11.79 -11.29 -4.44
C PRO A 207 -11.15 -12.65 -4.19
N HIS A 208 -11.97 -13.69 -4.22
CA HIS A 208 -11.52 -15.07 -4.04
C HIS A 208 -11.96 -15.90 -5.24
N ILE A 209 -11.00 -16.18 -6.11
CA ILE A 209 -11.18 -17.06 -7.27
C ILE A 209 -10.48 -18.38 -6.93
N PRO A 210 -11.22 -19.49 -6.78
CA PRO A 210 -10.63 -20.80 -6.55
C PRO A 210 -9.57 -21.11 -7.61
N LYS A 211 -8.33 -21.42 -7.21
CA LYS A 211 -7.33 -21.94 -8.15
C LYS A 211 -7.86 -23.26 -8.72
N LEU A 212 -7.97 -23.32 -10.05
CA LEU A 212 -8.33 -24.55 -10.76
C LEU A 212 -7.36 -25.66 -10.34
N ALA A 213 -7.83 -26.60 -9.53
CA ALA A 213 -7.14 -27.86 -9.37
C ALA A 213 -7.08 -28.52 -10.76
N GLN A 214 -5.89 -28.93 -11.19
CA GLN A 214 -5.62 -29.46 -12.54
C GLN A 214 -6.44 -30.72 -12.91
N ASN A 215 -7.36 -31.20 -12.08
CA ASN A 215 -8.29 -32.31 -12.37
C ASN A 215 -9.51 -32.29 -11.40
N ALA A 216 -10.39 -31.28 -11.44
CA ALA A 216 -11.61 -31.29 -10.61
C ALA A 216 -12.88 -30.79 -11.32
N LEU A 217 -13.99 -31.46 -11.00
CA LEU A 217 -15.38 -31.24 -11.42
C LEU A 217 -15.88 -29.77 -11.24
N PRO A 218 -17.01 -29.38 -11.89
CA PRO A 218 -17.37 -27.98 -12.07
C PRO A 218 -17.70 -27.25 -10.74
N LYS A 219 -17.06 -26.10 -10.56
CA LYS A 219 -17.48 -24.92 -9.76
C LYS A 219 -18.19 -25.23 -8.42
N GLN A 220 -17.48 -25.79 -7.43
CA GLN A 220 -17.91 -25.67 -6.04
C GLN A 220 -17.68 -24.22 -5.58
N GLN A 221 -18.75 -23.47 -5.36
CA GLN A 221 -18.69 -22.11 -4.82
C GLN A 221 -18.14 -22.18 -3.39
N CYS A 222 -17.01 -21.51 -3.11
CA CYS A 222 -16.36 -21.50 -1.77
C CYS A 222 -17.38 -21.15 -0.67
N SER A 223 -17.43 -21.91 0.42
CA SER A 223 -18.38 -21.72 1.53
C SER A 223 -18.20 -20.44 2.36
N HIS A 224 -17.20 -19.64 2.00
CA HIS A 224 -16.77 -18.44 2.72
C HIS A 224 -16.89 -17.20 1.84
N HIS A 225 -17.27 -16.09 2.45
CA HIS A 225 -16.98 -14.76 1.93
C HIS A 225 -15.78 -14.23 2.71
N PHE A 226 -14.67 -14.02 2.02
CA PHE A 226 -13.49 -13.39 2.61
C PHE A 226 -13.67 -11.88 2.61
N LEU A 227 -13.29 -11.27 3.74
CA LEU A 227 -13.49 -9.86 4.01
C LEU A 227 -12.19 -9.22 4.45
N GLU A 228 -12.06 -7.94 4.15
CA GLU A 228 -11.15 -7.08 4.90
C GLU A 228 -11.69 -6.84 6.31
N PRO A 229 -10.84 -6.49 7.31
CA PRO A 229 -11.32 -6.11 8.63
C PRO A 229 -12.31 -4.94 8.56
N LEU A 230 -13.43 -5.06 9.28
CA LEU A 230 -14.46 -4.04 9.39
C LEU A 230 -14.63 -3.58 10.83
N LEU A 231 -15.08 -2.34 11.04
CA LEU A 231 -15.16 -1.70 12.34
C LEU A 231 -15.99 -2.49 13.36
N TRP A 232 -17.04 -3.18 12.92
CA TRP A 232 -17.83 -4.02 13.82
C TRP A 232 -17.06 -5.23 14.36
N MET A 233 -15.94 -5.60 13.73
CA MET A 233 -15.04 -6.67 14.19
C MET A 233 -13.96 -6.16 15.15
N LYS A 234 -13.85 -4.83 15.37
CA LYS A 234 -12.74 -4.19 16.09
C LYS A 234 -12.48 -4.80 17.46
N ASP A 235 -13.52 -4.92 18.28
CA ASP A 235 -13.38 -5.42 19.65
C ASP A 235 -12.84 -6.86 19.71
N GLU A 236 -13.07 -7.65 18.67
CA GLU A 236 -12.57 -9.02 18.56
C GLU A 236 -11.15 -9.05 17.97
N LEU A 237 -10.91 -8.36 16.86
CA LEU A 237 -9.62 -8.39 16.16
C LEU A 237 -8.50 -7.67 16.92
N SER A 238 -8.84 -6.73 17.80
CA SER A 238 -7.88 -6.00 18.64
C SER A 238 -7.46 -6.77 19.92
N LYS A 239 -7.92 -8.01 20.12
CA LYS A 239 -7.53 -8.82 21.29
C LYS A 239 -6.11 -9.38 21.20
N GLY A 240 -5.48 -9.34 20.02
CA GLY A 240 -4.14 -9.89 19.80
C GLY A 240 -4.10 -11.42 19.63
N GLU A 241 -5.26 -12.06 19.48
CA GLU A 241 -5.36 -13.51 19.27
C GLU A 241 -5.04 -13.87 17.82
N ILE A 242 -4.38 -15.02 17.59
CA ILE A 242 -4.00 -15.50 16.25
C ILE A 242 -5.21 -15.94 15.42
N SER A 243 -6.26 -16.43 16.09
CA SER A 243 -7.50 -16.86 15.46
C SER A 243 -8.67 -16.76 16.42
N GLY A 244 -9.87 -16.62 15.88
CA GLY A 244 -11.07 -16.49 16.70
C GLY A 244 -12.38 -16.54 15.90
N LYS A 245 -13.48 -16.24 16.58
CA LYS A 245 -14.84 -16.33 16.04
C LYS A 245 -15.39 -14.92 15.83
N LEU A 246 -16.13 -14.72 14.76
CA LEU A 246 -16.83 -13.47 14.50
C LEU A 246 -18.33 -13.64 14.80
N GLU A 247 -18.87 -12.74 15.62
CA GLU A 247 -20.27 -12.72 16.04
C GLU A 247 -20.98 -11.49 15.52
N CYS A 248 -22.26 -11.62 15.18
CA CYS A 248 -23.04 -10.49 14.69
C CYS A 248 -23.23 -9.46 15.81
N PRO A 249 -22.89 -8.17 15.60
CA PRO A 249 -22.94 -7.15 16.65
C PRO A 249 -24.36 -6.86 17.17
N LYS A 250 -25.39 -7.24 16.41
CA LYS A 250 -26.80 -7.04 16.78
C LYS A 250 -27.39 -8.20 17.58
N CYS A 251 -27.09 -9.44 17.21
CA CYS A 251 -27.79 -10.63 17.76
C CYS A 251 -26.87 -11.72 18.30
N GLN A 252 -25.56 -11.44 18.36
CA GLN A 252 -24.51 -12.28 18.93
C GLN A 252 -24.46 -13.72 18.36
N SER A 253 -25.04 -13.94 17.18
CA SER A 253 -24.92 -15.24 16.51
C SER A 253 -23.55 -15.32 15.86
N LYS A 254 -22.87 -16.47 15.98
CA LYS A 254 -21.66 -16.75 15.21
C LYS A 254 -21.94 -16.68 13.71
N VAL A 255 -21.28 -15.74 13.03
CA VAL A 255 -21.40 -15.51 11.58
C VAL A 255 -20.14 -15.90 10.81
N GLY A 256 -18.98 -15.95 11.48
CA GLY A 256 -17.71 -16.16 10.81
C GLY A 256 -16.56 -16.52 11.75
N SER A 257 -15.35 -16.38 11.24
CA SER A 257 -14.09 -16.59 11.95
C SER A 257 -12.96 -15.83 11.27
N TYR A 258 -11.89 -15.59 12.03
CA TYR A 258 -10.64 -15.08 11.51
C TYR A 258 -9.48 -16.00 11.90
N ALA A 259 -8.44 -16.00 11.08
CA ALA A 259 -7.14 -16.59 11.38
C ALA A 259 -6.07 -15.76 10.67
N TRP A 260 -5.18 -15.12 11.44
CA TRP A 260 -4.14 -14.25 10.88
C TRP A 260 -3.18 -15.03 9.98
N GLN A 261 -2.80 -16.24 10.40
CA GLN A 261 -1.96 -17.18 9.65
C GLN A 261 -2.66 -17.78 8.41
N GLY A 262 -3.94 -17.50 8.25
CA GLY A 262 -4.73 -17.89 7.10
C GLY A 262 -5.75 -18.98 7.38
N LEU A 263 -6.66 -19.12 6.41
CA LEU A 263 -7.76 -20.07 6.46
C LEU A 263 -7.82 -20.83 5.12
N ARG A 264 -7.86 -22.16 5.21
CA ARG A 264 -8.10 -23.02 4.04
C ARG A 264 -9.59 -23.06 3.73
N CYS A 265 -10.01 -22.52 2.58
CA CYS A 265 -11.41 -22.62 2.14
C CYS A 265 -11.73 -24.07 1.72
N SER A 266 -13.02 -24.42 1.75
CA SER A 266 -13.59 -25.63 1.14
C SER A 266 -13.26 -25.83 -0.35
N CYS A 267 -12.88 -24.78 -1.08
CA CYS A 267 -12.39 -24.91 -2.46
C CYS A 267 -10.92 -25.37 -2.57
N GLY A 268 -10.20 -25.48 -1.44
CA GLY A 268 -8.82 -25.95 -1.37
C GLY A 268 -7.76 -24.86 -1.25
N ASP A 269 -8.12 -23.61 -1.55
CA ASP A 269 -7.20 -22.46 -1.48
C ASP A 269 -6.93 -21.96 -0.07
N TRP A 270 -5.74 -21.37 0.11
CA TRP A 270 -5.29 -20.73 1.33
C TRP A 270 -5.39 -19.20 1.20
N VAL A 271 -6.07 -18.54 2.14
CA VAL A 271 -6.25 -17.08 2.16
C VAL A 271 -5.64 -16.49 3.43
N VAL A 272 -4.81 -15.46 3.28
CA VAL A 272 -4.09 -14.77 4.37
C VAL A 272 -4.26 -13.25 4.22
N PRO A 273 -4.72 -12.53 5.26
CA PRO A 273 -5.31 -13.07 6.48
C PRO A 273 -6.65 -13.77 6.18
N GLY A 274 -6.95 -14.82 6.92
CA GLY A 274 -8.15 -15.63 6.74
C GLY A 274 -9.35 -15.09 7.48
N ILE A 275 -9.85 -13.89 7.14
CA ILE A 275 -11.04 -13.28 7.75
C ILE A 275 -12.26 -13.59 6.88
N SER A 276 -13.25 -14.30 7.43
CA SER A 276 -14.42 -14.68 6.64
C SER A 276 -15.73 -14.73 7.42
N VAL A 277 -16.82 -14.47 6.70
CA VAL A 277 -18.18 -14.85 7.12
C VAL A 277 -18.64 -16.07 6.34
N ALA A 278 -19.33 -16.98 7.03
CA ALA A 278 -19.81 -18.21 6.44
C ALA A 278 -21.06 -17.95 5.58
N ARG A 279 -21.06 -18.43 4.33
CA ARG A 279 -22.21 -18.30 3.41
C ARG A 279 -23.52 -18.77 4.04
N GLY A 280 -23.49 -19.86 4.81
CA GLY A 280 -24.69 -20.39 5.49
C GLY A 280 -25.25 -19.49 6.61
N LYS A 281 -24.52 -18.45 7.04
CA LYS A 281 -24.89 -17.55 8.15
C LYS A 281 -25.28 -16.14 7.69
N VAL A 282 -25.14 -15.85 6.39
CA VAL A 282 -25.49 -14.55 5.80
C VAL A 282 -26.38 -14.74 4.57
N ASP A 283 -27.16 -13.72 4.25
CA ASP A 283 -27.91 -13.62 3.01
C ASP A 283 -27.23 -12.58 2.11
N GLU A 284 -27.02 -12.92 0.84
CA GLU A 284 -26.59 -11.98 -0.20
C GLU A 284 -27.80 -11.21 -0.73
N VAL A 285 -27.81 -9.89 -0.55
CA VAL A 285 -28.88 -9.01 -1.04
C VAL A 285 -28.29 -8.07 -2.07
N ARG A 286 -28.82 -8.11 -3.30
CA ARG A 286 -28.47 -7.12 -4.34
C ARG A 286 -29.28 -5.86 -4.11
N VAL A 287 -28.60 -4.77 -3.82
CA VAL A 287 -29.19 -3.44 -3.75
C VAL A 287 -29.24 -2.90 -5.18
N LYS A 288 -30.45 -2.61 -5.66
CA LYS A 288 -30.62 -1.79 -6.86
C LYS A 288 -30.45 -0.34 -6.41
N LEU A 289 -29.44 0.35 -6.95
CA LEU A 289 -29.30 1.79 -6.84
C LEU A 289 -30.44 2.48 -7.58
#